data_AF-A0A1I2PUH6-F1
#
_entry.id   AF-A0A1I2PUH6-F1
#
_cell.length_a   1.000
_cell.length_b   1.000
_cell.length_c   1.000
_cell.angle_alpha   90.00
_cell.angle_beta   90.00
_cell.angle_gamma   90.00
#
_symmetry.space_group_name_H-M   'P 1'
#
loop_
_entity.id
_entity.type
_entity.pdbx_description
1 polymer ?
#
loop_
_entity_poly.entity_id
_entity_poly.type
_entity_poly.pdbx_seq_one_letter_code
_entity_poly.pdbx_strand_id
1 'polypeptide(L)'
;MERCFEKKGYTLAELLIVVAIIGVLVAVSIPIFTNQLKKARLATNQANARAAYSAAMAWYIENSDTNVQEYKDAGIYDVATGQFHPGIDISDRTLAKFNNSIADWKSSDPAGHTYDTHKAGDMVYKKFVIYWNDPFDGTIYSFEAL
;
A
#
# COMPACT_ATOMS: atom_id res chain seq x y z
N MET A 1 -68.35 -0.04 10.78
CA MET A 1 -67.38 -0.85 10.01
C MET A 1 -66.01 -0.60 10.60
N GLU A 2 -65.57 -1.44 11.53
CA GLU A 2 -64.20 -1.40 12.04
C GLU A 2 -63.32 -2.31 11.19
N ARG A 3 -62.27 -1.75 10.57
CA ARG A 3 -61.24 -2.54 9.90
C ARG A 3 -60.29 -3.07 10.98
N CYS A 4 -60.31 -4.38 11.23
CA CYS A 4 -59.28 -5.03 12.04
C CYS A 4 -57.99 -5.07 11.23
N PHE A 5 -57.00 -4.27 11.63
CA PHE A 5 -55.65 -4.34 11.07
C PHE A 5 -54.99 -5.59 11.67
N GLU A 6 -54.88 -6.67 10.90
CA GLU A 6 -54.09 -7.84 11.28
C GLU A 6 -52.64 -7.39 11.51
N LYS A 7 -52.25 -7.22 12.77
CA LYS A 7 -50.85 -7.03 13.13
C LYS A 7 -50.12 -8.35 12.91
N LYS A 8 -49.56 -8.54 11.71
CA LYS A 8 -48.60 -9.60 11.41
C LYS A 8 -47.32 -9.33 12.20
N GLY A 9 -47.17 -10.01 13.35
CA GLY A 9 -45.91 -10.04 14.09
C GLY A 9 -44.96 -11.06 13.45
N TYR A 10 -43.69 -10.71 13.35
CA TYR A 10 -42.64 -11.65 12.95
C TYR A 10 -42.54 -12.77 13.97
N THR A 11 -42.50 -14.02 13.52
CA THR A 11 -42.26 -15.15 14.40
C THR A 11 -40.80 -15.20 14.82
N LEU A 12 -40.51 -15.61 16.05
CA LEU A 12 -39.13 -15.82 16.52
C LEU A 12 -38.40 -16.85 15.65
N ALA A 13 -39.12 -17.82 15.09
CA ALA A 13 -38.59 -18.84 14.19
C ALA A 13 -38.13 -18.25 12.84
N GLU A 14 -38.91 -17.32 12.27
CA GLU A 14 -38.51 -16.61 11.04
C GLU A 14 -37.24 -15.78 11.25
N LEU A 15 -37.09 -15.15 12.41
CA LEU A 15 -35.86 -14.42 12.71
C LEU A 15 -34.67 -15.37 12.90
N LEU A 16 -34.88 -16.54 13.52
CA LEU A 16 -33.83 -17.51 13.83
C LEU A 16 -33.21 -18.11 12.56
N ILE A 17 -34.03 -18.50 11.58
CA ILE A 17 -33.51 -19.04 10.32
C ILE A 17 -32.72 -17.98 9.53
N VAL A 18 -33.15 -16.71 9.59
CA VAL A 18 -32.47 -15.60 8.91
C VAL A 18 -31.08 -15.37 9.49
N VAL A 19 -30.93 -15.30 10.82
CA VAL A 19 -29.61 -15.12 11.44
C VAL A 19 -28.71 -16.33 11.21
N ALA A 20 -29.28 -17.54 11.15
CA ALA A 20 -28.52 -18.76 10.81
C ALA A 20 -27.93 -18.69 9.39
N ILE A 21 -28.73 -18.27 8.40
CA ILE A 21 -28.25 -18.12 7.01
C ILE A 21 -27.22 -16.99 6.90
N ILE A 22 -27.48 -15.83 7.51
CA ILE A 22 -26.51 -14.72 7.53
C ILE A 22 -25.19 -15.15 8.18
N GLY A 23 -25.24 -15.93 9.25
CA GLY A 23 -24.04 -16.47 9.91
C GLY A 23 -23.15 -17.29 8.97
N VAL A 24 -23.75 -18.15 8.15
CA VAL A 24 -23.01 -18.96 7.16
C VAL A 24 -22.40 -18.08 6.07
N LEU A 25 -23.15 -17.11 5.56
CA LEU A 25 -22.67 -16.18 4.53
C LEU A 25 -21.47 -15.36 5.04
N VAL A 26 -21.60 -14.77 6.23
CA VAL A 26 -20.54 -13.95 6.85
C VAL A 26 -19.27 -14.76 7.09
N ALA A 27 -19.41 -16.01 7.55
CA ALA A 27 -18.27 -16.90 7.82
C ALA A 27 -17.38 -17.12 6.58
N VAL A 28 -17.98 -17.25 5.39
CA VAL A 28 -17.23 -17.42 4.13
C VAL A 28 -16.80 -16.07 3.55
N SER A 29 -17.62 -15.02 3.67
CA SER A 29 -17.37 -13.72 3.05
C SER A 29 -16.19 -12.95 3.68
N ILE A 30 -16.02 -12.99 5.00
CA ILE A 30 -14.97 -12.23 5.70
C ILE A 30 -13.54 -12.58 5.20
N PRO A 31 -13.10 -13.85 5.18
CA PRO A 31 -11.73 -14.17 4.76
C PRO A 31 -11.49 -13.84 3.29
N ILE A 32 -12.49 -14.05 2.43
CA ILE A 32 -12.41 -13.72 1.00
C ILE A 32 -12.23 -12.21 0.82
N PHE A 33 -13.08 -11.42 1.44
CA PHE A 33 -13.04 -9.96 1.36
C PHE A 33 -11.71 -9.41 1.89
N THR A 34 -11.23 -9.93 3.03
CA THR A 34 -9.96 -9.52 3.62
C THR A 34 -8.78 -9.78 2.67
N ASN A 35 -8.75 -10.94 2.02
CA ASN A 35 -7.69 -11.26 1.05
C ASN A 35 -7.76 -10.39 -0.22
N GLN A 36 -8.97 -10.08 -0.70
CA GLN A 36 -9.13 -9.17 -1.84
C GLN A 36 -8.68 -7.75 -1.50
N LEU A 37 -8.99 -7.27 -0.29
CA LEU A 37 -8.55 -5.97 0.19
C LEU A 37 -7.03 -5.88 0.26
N LYS A 38 -6.35 -6.94 0.72
CA LYS A 38 -4.88 -6.99 0.73
C LYS A 38 -4.27 -6.93 -0.67
N LYS A 39 -4.88 -7.62 -1.64
CA LYS A 39 -4.45 -7.56 -3.05
C LYS A 39 -4.69 -6.18 -3.67
N ALA A 40 -5.81 -5.54 -3.36
CA ALA A 40 -6.11 -4.19 -3.83
C ALA A 40 -5.08 -3.17 -3.31
N ARG A 41 -4.76 -3.22 -2.01
CA ARG A 41 -3.72 -2.37 -1.40
C ARG A 41 -2.35 -2.58 -2.03
N LEU A 42 -1.97 -3.84 -2.27
CA LEU A 42 -0.73 -4.18 -2.97
C LEU A 42 -0.68 -3.57 -4.38
N ALA A 43 -1.76 -3.70 -5.16
CA ALA A 43 -1.83 -3.14 -6.51
C ALA A 43 -1.69 -1.60 -6.50
N THR A 44 -2.30 -0.93 -5.52
CA THR A 44 -2.12 0.51 -5.30
C THR A 44 -0.67 0.85 -4.97
N ASN A 45 -0.03 0.09 -4.08
CA ASN A 45 1.38 0.31 -3.73
C ASN A 45 2.32 0.10 -4.92
N GLN A 46 2.06 -0.90 -5.77
CA GLN A 46 2.82 -1.11 -7.01
C GLN A 46 2.65 0.05 -7.99
N ALA A 47 1.45 0.62 -8.11
CA ALA A 47 1.20 1.79 -8.94
C ALA A 47 1.94 3.03 -8.39
N ASN A 48 1.85 3.27 -7.09
CA ASN A 48 2.54 4.38 -6.42
C ASN A 48 4.07 4.25 -6.53
N ALA A 49 4.62 3.04 -6.40
CA ALA A 49 6.04 2.78 -6.58
C ALA A 49 6.50 3.13 -8.02
N ARG A 50 5.73 2.78 -9.05
CA ARG A 50 6.03 3.18 -10.44
C ARG A 50 5.95 4.69 -10.64
N ALA A 51 4.98 5.36 -10.01
CA ALA A 51 4.87 6.81 -10.04
C ALA A 51 6.10 7.47 -9.38
N ALA A 52 6.52 6.93 -8.23
CA ALA A 52 7.72 7.36 -7.52
C ALA A 52 8.98 7.24 -8.40
N TYR A 53 9.16 6.08 -9.06
CA TYR A 53 10.24 5.84 -10.03
C TYR A 53 10.24 6.90 -11.14
N SER A 54 9.09 7.14 -11.75
CA SER A 54 8.96 8.11 -12.84
C SER A 54 9.28 9.53 -12.39
N ALA A 55 8.88 9.91 -11.18
CA ALA A 55 9.13 11.24 -10.62
C ALA A 55 10.62 11.44 -10.30
N ALA A 56 11.29 10.42 -9.73
CA ALA A 56 12.73 10.47 -9.49
C ALA A 56 13.53 10.54 -10.79
N MET A 57 13.15 9.78 -11.82
CA MET A 57 13.80 9.83 -13.13
C MET A 57 13.62 11.20 -13.81
N ALA A 58 12.41 11.77 -13.76
CA ALA A 58 12.15 13.10 -14.31
C ALA A 58 13.04 14.16 -13.65
N TRP A 59 13.10 14.14 -12.32
CA TRP A 59 13.97 15.02 -11.56
C TRP A 59 15.46 14.83 -11.91
N TYR A 60 15.93 13.57 -12.00
CA TYR A 60 17.31 13.29 -12.35
C TYR A 60 17.71 13.83 -13.73
N ILE A 61 16.84 13.66 -14.74
CA ILE A 61 17.09 14.18 -16.09
C ILE A 61 17.16 15.72 -16.06
N GLU A 62 16.23 16.38 -15.37
CA GLU A 62 16.19 17.84 -15.25
C GLU A 62 17.41 18.43 -14.54
N ASN A 63 17.99 17.68 -13.59
CA ASN A 63 19.10 18.15 -12.76
C ASN A 63 20.47 17.56 -13.12
N SER A 64 20.54 16.66 -14.11
CA SER A 64 21.76 15.93 -14.49
C SER A 64 23.00 16.77 -14.83
N ASP A 65 22.81 18.03 -15.28
CA ASP A 65 23.90 18.96 -15.61
C ASP A 65 24.39 19.81 -14.42
N THR A 66 23.66 19.82 -13.31
CA THR A 66 24.06 20.58 -12.13
C THR A 66 25.03 19.76 -11.28
N ASN A 67 26.21 20.33 -10.98
CA ASN A 67 27.22 19.79 -10.05
C ASN A 67 26.70 19.83 -8.60
N VAL A 68 25.59 19.14 -8.37
CA VAL A 68 24.91 19.07 -7.10
C VAL A 68 25.69 18.05 -6.28
N GLN A 69 26.72 18.52 -5.59
CA GLN A 69 27.33 17.86 -4.42
C GLN A 69 26.31 17.63 -3.26
N GLU A 70 25.01 17.73 -3.55
CA GLU A 70 23.85 17.54 -2.70
C GLU A 70 22.94 16.41 -3.24
N TYR A 71 23.45 15.55 -4.15
CA TYR A 71 22.85 14.22 -4.35
C TYR A 71 23.17 13.38 -3.12
N LYS A 72 22.49 13.64 -2.01
CA LYS A 72 22.51 12.74 -0.86
C LYS A 72 21.95 11.38 -1.30
N ASP A 73 22.35 10.31 -0.62
CA ASP A 73 22.15 8.89 -0.98
C ASP A 73 20.71 8.49 -1.42
N ALA A 74 19.68 9.29 -1.13
CA ALA A 74 18.30 9.04 -1.55
C ALA A 74 17.41 10.30 -1.72
N GLY A 75 16.18 10.09 -2.22
CA GLY A 75 15.07 11.04 -2.20
C GLY A 75 13.74 10.37 -1.78
N ILE A 76 12.77 11.17 -1.35
CA ILE A 76 11.43 10.73 -0.95
C ILE A 76 10.41 11.17 -2.00
N TYR A 77 9.56 10.24 -2.41
CA TYR A 77 8.32 10.52 -3.09
C TYR A 77 7.15 10.50 -2.11
N ASP A 78 6.37 11.58 -2.06
CA ASP A 78 5.14 11.67 -1.29
C ASP A 78 3.93 11.36 -2.19
N VAL A 79 3.16 10.34 -1.82
CA VAL A 79 2.00 9.86 -2.61
C VAL A 79 0.84 10.86 -2.57
N ALA A 80 0.69 11.60 -1.48
CA ALA A 80 -0.42 12.54 -1.32
C ALA A 80 -0.21 13.80 -2.18
N THR A 81 1.02 14.28 -2.26
CA THR A 81 1.35 15.46 -3.08
C THR A 81 1.76 15.10 -4.50
N GLY A 82 2.19 13.86 -4.74
CA GLY A 82 2.75 13.42 -6.01
C GLY A 82 4.12 14.04 -6.31
N GLN A 83 4.77 14.63 -5.30
CA GLN A 83 6.04 15.34 -5.46
C GLN A 83 7.21 14.47 -5.03
N PHE A 84 8.32 14.63 -5.74
CA PHE A 84 9.60 14.03 -5.41
C PHE A 84 10.50 15.06 -4.74
N HIS A 85 11.04 14.73 -3.57
CA HIS A 85 11.94 15.55 -2.78
C HIS A 85 13.34 14.90 -2.77
N PRO A 86 14.32 15.46 -3.50
CA PRO A 86 15.70 14.97 -3.50
C PRO A 86 16.44 15.35 -2.22
N GLY A 87 17.59 14.71 -1.94
CA GLY A 87 18.54 15.21 -0.96
C GLY A 87 18.31 14.73 0.48
N ILE A 88 18.18 13.41 0.66
CA ILE A 88 18.07 12.79 1.98
C ILE A 88 19.33 11.98 2.28
N ASP A 89 19.98 12.30 3.40
CA ASP A 89 21.11 11.56 3.94
C ASP A 89 20.55 10.36 4.71
N ILE A 90 20.87 9.15 4.26
CA ILE A 90 20.39 7.93 4.89
C ILE A 90 21.59 7.21 5.48
N SER A 91 22.00 7.76 6.62
CA SER A 91 23.13 7.31 7.43
C SER A 91 22.92 5.90 8.01
N ASP A 92 21.69 5.36 7.93
CA ASP A 92 21.32 4.03 8.43
C ASP A 92 20.93 3.11 7.26
N ARG A 93 21.94 2.43 6.69
CA ARG A 93 21.88 1.60 5.48
C ARG A 93 21.11 0.28 5.64
N THR A 94 20.37 0.09 6.72
CA THR A 94 19.62 -1.13 7.07
C THR A 94 18.28 -1.20 6.34
N LEU A 95 18.32 -1.04 5.02
CA LEU A 95 17.16 -0.96 4.16
C LEU A 95 16.76 -2.35 3.71
N ALA A 96 15.55 -2.76 4.10
CA ALA A 96 14.97 -3.99 3.57
C ALA A 96 14.70 -3.81 2.08
N LYS A 97 15.63 -4.30 1.26
CA LYS A 97 15.45 -4.39 -0.19
C LYS A 97 14.19 -5.21 -0.44
N PHE A 98 13.20 -4.65 -1.13
CA PHE A 98 12.24 -5.52 -1.80
C PHE A 98 12.96 -6.27 -2.90
N ASN A 99 12.32 -7.33 -3.41
CA ASN A 99 12.70 -7.84 -4.71
C ASN A 99 12.80 -6.65 -5.69
N ASN A 100 13.88 -6.62 -6.48
CA ASN A 100 14.25 -5.49 -7.34
C ASN A 100 13.19 -5.20 -8.43
N SER A 101 12.21 -6.09 -8.61
CA SER A 101 11.09 -5.95 -9.51
C SER A 101 9.78 -5.67 -8.75
N ILE A 102 9.17 -4.51 -9.02
CA ILE A 102 7.82 -4.13 -8.53
C ILE A 102 6.76 -5.18 -8.94
N ALA A 103 6.98 -5.88 -10.05
CA ALA A 103 6.06 -6.88 -10.56
C ALA A 103 5.99 -8.16 -9.71
N ASP A 104 7.03 -8.45 -8.93
CA ASP A 104 7.13 -9.67 -8.14
C ASP A 104 6.63 -9.51 -6.70
N TRP A 105 6.23 -8.30 -6.31
CA TRP A 105 5.76 -8.00 -4.96
C TRP A 105 4.51 -8.81 -4.63
N LYS A 106 4.51 -9.45 -3.47
CA LYS A 106 3.38 -10.23 -2.94
C LYS A 106 2.80 -9.53 -1.73
N SER A 107 1.51 -9.73 -1.49
CA SER A 107 0.80 -9.20 -0.31
C SER A 107 1.36 -9.72 1.02
N SER A 108 2.15 -10.80 0.97
CA SER A 108 2.81 -11.42 2.12
C SER A 108 4.21 -10.89 2.39
N ASP A 109 4.80 -10.17 1.44
CA ASP A 109 6.20 -9.76 1.52
C ASP A 109 6.37 -8.70 2.61
N PRO A 110 7.42 -8.80 3.44
CA PRO A 110 7.72 -7.82 4.47
C PRO A 110 7.99 -6.49 3.79
N ALA A 111 7.33 -5.45 4.29
CA ALA A 111 7.30 -4.18 3.63
C ALA A 111 7.90 -3.06 4.48
N GLY A 112 9.19 -2.81 4.26
CA GLY A 112 9.96 -1.81 5.00
C GLY A 112 11.05 -2.48 5.82
N HIS A 113 11.88 -1.64 6.45
CA HIS A 113 13.02 -1.99 7.28
C HIS A 113 12.73 -3.13 8.29
N THR A 114 13.78 -3.64 8.92
CA THR A 114 13.75 -4.63 10.03
C THR A 114 12.82 -4.29 11.21
N TYR A 115 12.25 -3.08 11.25
CA TYR A 115 11.32 -2.59 12.28
C TYR A 115 9.88 -2.39 11.77
N ASP A 116 9.64 -2.43 10.46
CA ASP A 116 8.30 -2.30 9.90
C ASP A 116 7.68 -3.71 9.80
N THR A 117 6.82 -4.03 10.76
CA THR A 117 6.19 -5.35 10.87
C THR A 117 5.08 -5.58 9.83
N HIS A 118 4.79 -4.57 9.00
CA HIS A 118 3.68 -4.59 8.07
C HIS A 118 4.07 -5.27 6.75
N LYS A 119 3.13 -6.00 6.15
CA LYS A 119 3.32 -6.62 4.84
C LYS A 119 2.83 -5.69 3.73
N ALA A 120 3.31 -5.87 2.51
CA ALA A 120 2.99 -5.01 1.37
C ALA A 120 1.47 -4.92 1.04
N GLY A 121 0.67 -5.90 1.50
CA GLY A 121 -0.79 -5.90 1.38
C GLY A 121 -1.55 -5.43 2.61
N ASP A 122 -0.89 -5.17 3.74
CA ASP A 122 -1.58 -4.80 4.98
C ASP A 122 -2.02 -3.33 4.98
N MET A 123 -1.31 -2.45 4.27
CA MET A 123 -1.62 -1.02 4.19
C MET A 123 -1.16 -0.38 2.86
N VAL A 124 -1.56 0.89 2.65
CA VAL A 124 -1.09 1.69 1.50
C VAL A 124 -0.02 2.66 2.00
N TYR A 125 1.17 2.60 1.40
CA TYR A 125 2.30 3.46 1.78
C TYR A 125 2.07 4.89 1.31
N LYS A 126 2.46 5.85 2.15
CA LYS A 126 2.36 7.29 1.85
C LYS A 126 3.66 7.87 1.31
N LYS A 127 4.79 7.23 1.61
CA LYS A 127 6.11 7.68 1.19
C LYS A 127 6.93 6.54 0.62
N PHE A 128 7.63 6.82 -0.47
CA PHE A 128 8.55 5.89 -1.12
C PHE A 128 9.95 6.49 -1.13
N VAL A 129 10.93 5.76 -0.61
CA VAL A 129 12.32 6.20 -0.58
C VAL A 129 13.06 5.56 -1.75
N ILE A 130 13.68 6.41 -2.56
CA ILE A 130 14.37 6.01 -3.78
C ILE A 130 15.85 6.33 -3.57
N TYR A 131 16.71 5.36 -3.80
CA TYR A 131 18.15 5.56 -3.63
C TYR A 131 18.80 5.80 -4.98
N TRP A 132 19.83 6.61 -4.92
CA TRP A 132 20.73 6.85 -6.02
C TRP A 132 21.91 5.90 -5.83
N ASN A 133 22.06 4.94 -6.74
CA ASN A 133 23.39 4.43 -7.03
C ASN A 133 23.94 5.30 -8.17
N ASP A 134 25.25 5.54 -8.23
CA ASP A 134 25.85 6.21 -9.38
C ASP A 134 26.12 5.16 -10.47
N PRO A 135 25.51 5.22 -11.67
CA PRO A 135 24.41 6.08 -12.12
C PRO A 135 23.02 5.54 -11.71
N PHE A 136 21.98 6.40 -11.72
CA PHE A 136 20.62 6.07 -11.25
C PHE A 136 20.10 4.76 -11.86
N ASP A 137 20.16 3.69 -11.07
CA ASP A 137 19.73 2.34 -11.44
C ASP A 137 18.22 2.14 -11.24
N GLY A 138 17.49 3.23 -10.91
CA GLY A 138 16.04 3.20 -10.78
C GLY A 138 15.49 2.32 -9.65
N THR A 139 16.35 1.83 -8.76
CA THR A 139 15.92 0.86 -7.75
C THR A 139 15.26 1.58 -6.57
N ILE A 140 14.08 1.08 -6.17
CA ILE A 140 13.36 1.53 -4.97
C ILE A 140 13.74 0.58 -3.83
N TYR A 141 14.37 1.10 -2.77
CA TYR A 141 14.93 0.24 -1.72
C TYR A 141 14.17 0.28 -0.40
N SER A 142 13.34 1.30 -0.14
CA SER A 142 12.47 1.28 1.03
C SER A 142 11.21 2.14 0.88
N PHE A 143 10.29 1.91 1.80
CA PHE A 143 8.98 2.52 1.93
C PHE A 143 8.82 2.76 3.43
N GLU A 144 8.22 3.88 3.77
CA GLU A 144 7.90 4.21 5.16
C GLU A 144 6.38 4.04 5.31
N ALA A 145 5.97 3.04 6.09
CA ALA A 145 4.63 3.01 6.64
C ALA A 145 4.47 4.10 7.70
N LEU A 146 3.27 4.65 7.83
CA LEU A 146 2.84 5.33 9.05
C LEU A 146 1.80 4.46 9.75
#